data_AF-A0A7T0WGK7-F1
#
_entry.id   AF-A0A7T0WGK7-F1
#
_cell.length_a   1.000
_cell.length_b   1.000
_cell.length_c   1.000
_cell.angle_alpha   90.00
_cell.angle_beta   90.00
_cell.angle_gamma   90.00
#
_symmetry.space_group_name_H-M   'P 1'
#
loop_
_entity.id
_entity.type
_entity.pdbx_description
1 polymer ?
#
loop_
_entity_poly.entity_id
_entity_poly.type
_entity_poly.pdbx_seq_one_letter_code
_entity_poly.pdbx_strand_id
1 'polypeptide(L)'
;MKWARIIESVAFFAIIVLLGQYIATDFSLSAPTISAVVLTIFAIVGLAGNIGQIVLISKIDYAKPVSHLQKDIYRVCSHKLQLTKLLLMSVPFYLAYVFIGFDVLVGIDVFPHLEQHMIWFYSLSSLLLLVVTTTLLAKLHYNNIEISWVKNTIRVIVGERLVNMAQFINNIESTNR
;
A
#
# COMPACT_ATOMS: atom_id res chain seq x y z
N MET A 1 11.29 14.70 1.19
CA MET A 1 10.56 13.70 0.38
C MET A 1 11.40 12.48 0.03
N LYS A 2 12.57 12.63 -0.61
CA LYS A 2 13.44 11.48 -0.96
C LYS A 2 13.96 10.70 0.27
N TRP A 3 14.43 11.40 1.30
CA TRP A 3 14.93 10.78 2.55
C TRP A 3 13.87 9.93 3.27
N ALA A 4 12.63 10.41 3.37
CA ALA A 4 11.55 9.64 3.97
C ALA A 4 11.30 8.32 3.21
N ARG A 5 11.33 8.35 1.87
CA ARG A 5 11.17 7.14 1.04
C ARG A 5 12.33 6.18 1.21
N ILE A 6 13.55 6.68 1.37
CA ILE A 6 14.73 5.84 1.66
C ILE A 6 14.56 5.15 3.02
N ILE A 7 14.14 5.89 4.06
CA ILE A 7 13.90 5.32 5.40
C ILE A 7 12.79 4.25 5.34
N GLU A 8 11.68 4.53 4.67
CA GLU A 8 10.60 3.55 4.47
C GLU A 8 11.10 2.31 3.70
N SER A 9 11.94 2.47 2.67
CA SER A 9 12.54 1.33 1.96
C SER A 9 13.44 0.49 2.86
N VAL A 10 14.26 1.12 3.71
CA VAL A 10 15.10 0.40 4.68
C VAL A 10 14.22 -0.38 5.67
N ALA A 11 13.13 0.22 6.14
CA ALA A 11 12.17 -0.46 7.01
C ALA A 11 11.51 -1.66 6.32
N PHE A 12 11.01 -1.51 5.08
CA PHE A 12 10.45 -2.63 4.32
C PHE A 12 11.49 -3.74 4.07
N PHE A 13 12.74 -3.37 3.76
CA PHE A 13 13.81 -4.33 3.60
C PHE A 13 14.09 -5.11 4.88
N ALA A 14 14.16 -4.43 6.04
CA ALA A 14 14.32 -5.07 7.33
C ALA A 14 13.16 -6.03 7.64
N ILE A 15 11.90 -5.64 7.36
CA ILE A 15 10.73 -6.49 7.52
C ILE A 15 10.86 -7.75 6.65
N ILE A 16 11.25 -7.61 5.37
CA ILE A 16 11.43 -8.75 4.46
C ILE A 16 12.49 -9.71 5.00
N VAL A 17 13.61 -9.19 5.51
CA VAL A 17 14.68 -10.03 6.09
C VAL A 17 14.18 -10.77 7.33
N LEU A 18 13.48 -10.09 8.24
CA LEU A 18 12.95 -10.71 9.46
C LEU A 18 11.90 -11.79 9.15
N LEU A 19 10.97 -11.50 8.24
CA LEU A 19 9.97 -12.48 7.80
C LEU A 19 10.62 -13.66 7.06
N GLY A 20 11.64 -13.39 6.24
CA GLY A 20 12.39 -14.43 5.55
C GLY A 20 13.15 -15.36 6.49
N GLN A 21 13.77 -14.80 7.54
CA GLN A 21 14.41 -15.60 8.59
C GLN A 21 13.39 -16.43 9.37
N TYR A 22 12.24 -15.85 9.70
CA TYR A 22 11.16 -16.56 10.36
C TYR A 22 10.71 -17.78 9.56
N ILE A 23 10.41 -17.59 8.26
CA ILE A 23 10.01 -18.68 7.36
C ILE A 23 11.11 -19.74 7.19
N ALA A 24 12.37 -19.33 7.18
CA ALA A 24 13.49 -20.26 7.02
C ALA A 24 13.79 -21.10 8.27
N THR A 25 13.38 -20.63 9.45
CA THR A 25 13.66 -21.31 10.73
C THR A 25 12.74 -22.49 10.96
N ASP A 26 11.48 -22.39 10.52
CA ASP A 26 10.52 -23.49 10.55
C ASP A 26 9.69 -23.51 9.27
N PHE A 27 9.86 -24.55 8.46
CA PHE A 27 9.10 -24.79 7.23
C PHE A 27 7.77 -25.51 7.50
N SER A 28 7.33 -25.60 8.75
CA SER A 28 6.02 -26.14 9.10
C SER A 28 4.90 -25.35 8.39
N LEU A 29 3.91 -26.08 7.88
CA LEU A 29 2.75 -25.50 7.21
C LEU A 29 1.72 -25.07 8.27
N SER A 30 2.05 -23.99 8.97
CA SER A 30 1.24 -23.38 10.04
C SER A 30 0.59 -22.07 9.58
N ALA A 31 -0.42 -21.61 10.31
CA ALA A 31 -1.07 -20.34 10.00
C ALA A 31 -0.12 -19.12 10.12
N PRO A 32 0.79 -19.06 11.11
CA PRO A 32 1.83 -18.03 11.18
C PRO A 32 2.79 -18.05 9.98
N THR A 33 3.23 -19.22 9.50
CA THR A 33 4.11 -19.32 8.32
C THR A 33 3.42 -18.82 7.06
N ILE A 34 2.16 -19.21 6.82
CA ILE A 34 1.36 -18.69 5.69
C ILE A 34 1.20 -17.16 5.79
N SER A 35 0.95 -16.67 7.00
CA SER A 35 0.81 -15.24 7.27
C SER A 35 2.10 -14.48 6.98
N ALA A 36 3.25 -15.02 7.38
CA ALA A 36 4.56 -14.45 7.08
C ALA A 36 4.81 -14.36 5.57
N VAL A 37 4.43 -15.38 4.80
CA VAL A 37 4.52 -15.35 3.33
C VAL A 37 3.65 -14.25 2.73
N VAL A 38 2.38 -14.13 3.16
CA VAL A 38 1.47 -13.08 2.67
C VAL A 38 2.01 -11.69 2.98
N LEU A 39 2.46 -11.44 4.21
CA LEU A 39 3.05 -10.16 4.60
C LEU A 39 4.35 -9.86 3.84
N THR A 40 5.15 -10.89 3.54
CA THR A 40 6.37 -10.73 2.73
C THR A 40 6.04 -10.24 1.33
N ILE A 41 4.99 -10.77 0.69
CA ILE A 41 4.54 -10.30 -0.63
C ILE A 41 4.18 -8.81 -0.57
N PHE A 42 3.39 -8.39 0.41
CA PHE A 42 3.03 -6.98 0.57
C PHE A 42 4.25 -6.10 0.90
N ALA A 43 5.20 -6.60 1.68
CA ALA A 43 6.43 -5.88 2.00
C ALA A 43 7.33 -5.69 0.76
N ILE A 44 7.47 -6.71 -0.09
CA ILE A 44 8.19 -6.63 -1.39
C ILE A 44 7.52 -5.60 -2.29
N VAL A 45 6.20 -5.64 -2.38
CA VAL A 45 5.41 -4.67 -3.16
C VAL A 45 5.61 -3.25 -2.63
N GLY A 46 5.59 -3.05 -1.32
CA GLY A 46 5.88 -1.77 -0.67
C GLY A 46 7.28 -1.25 -0.98
N LEU A 47 8.29 -2.14 -0.91
CA LEU A 47 9.68 -1.83 -1.23
C LEU A 47 9.84 -1.43 -2.71
N ALA A 48 9.32 -2.24 -3.63
CA ALA A 48 9.36 -1.98 -5.06
C ALA A 48 8.69 -0.64 -5.40
N GLY A 49 7.54 -0.37 -4.78
CA GLY A 49 6.85 0.91 -4.93
C GLY A 49 7.65 2.11 -4.42
N ASN A 50 8.31 1.99 -3.26
CA ASN A 50 9.14 3.08 -2.74
C ASN A 50 10.38 3.32 -3.62
N ILE A 51 11.01 2.27 -4.14
CA ILE A 51 12.09 2.39 -5.13
C ILE A 51 11.58 3.09 -6.39
N GLY A 52 10.41 2.69 -6.92
CA GLY A 52 9.77 3.34 -8.06
C GLY A 52 9.54 4.84 -7.84
N GLN A 53 9.05 5.23 -6.65
CA GLN A 53 8.90 6.64 -6.29
C GLN A 53 10.24 7.39 -6.23
N ILE A 54 11.29 6.78 -5.67
CA ILE A 54 12.63 7.41 -5.60
C ILE A 54 13.18 7.66 -7.01
N VAL A 55 13.01 6.71 -7.92
CA VAL A 55 13.43 6.83 -9.33
C VAL A 55 12.64 7.94 -10.03
N LEU A 56 11.32 7.98 -9.86
CA LEU A 56 10.45 9.04 -10.41
C LEU A 56 10.86 10.42 -9.91
N ILE A 57 11.09 10.59 -8.60
CA ILE A 57 11.51 11.85 -8.00
C ILE A 57 12.91 12.27 -8.51
N SER A 58 13.81 11.32 -8.70
CA SER A 58 15.18 11.60 -9.15
C SER A 58 15.27 11.99 -10.63
N LYS A 59 14.24 11.70 -11.42
CA LYS A 59 14.14 12.07 -12.84
C LYS A 59 13.51 13.45 -13.06
N ILE A 60 13.01 14.11 -12.02
CA ILE A 60 12.44 15.46 -12.14
C ILE A 60 13.56 16.44 -12.46
N ASP A 61 13.46 17.07 -13.62
CA ASP A 61 14.37 18.12 -14.05
C ASP A 61 13.72 19.49 -13.82
N TYR A 62 14.26 20.23 -12.85
CA TYR A 62 13.75 21.54 -12.46
C TYR A 62 14.13 22.67 -13.42
N ALA A 63 15.02 22.41 -14.39
CA ALA A 63 15.40 23.36 -15.43
C ALA A 63 14.44 23.34 -16.64
N LYS A 64 13.56 22.35 -16.72
CA LYS A 64 12.57 22.23 -17.82
C LYS A 64 11.42 23.23 -17.67
N PRO A 65 10.69 23.52 -18.77
CA PRO A 65 9.50 24.36 -18.72
C PRO A 65 8.48 23.85 -17.70
N VAL A 66 7.75 24.79 -17.07
CA VAL A 66 6.80 24.51 -15.98
C VAL A 66 5.78 23.43 -16.35
N SER A 67 5.33 23.37 -17.61
CA SER A 67 4.40 22.35 -18.09
C SER A 67 4.95 20.92 -18.01
N HIS A 68 6.25 20.73 -18.26
CA HIS A 68 6.90 19.42 -18.13
C HIS A 68 7.10 19.06 -16.65
N LEU A 69 7.54 20.02 -15.84
CA LEU A 69 7.68 19.84 -14.40
C LEU A 69 6.36 19.42 -13.74
N GLN A 70 5.27 20.09 -14.13
CA GLN A 70 3.91 19.76 -13.70
C GLN A 70 3.56 18.30 -14.03
N LYS A 71 3.82 17.83 -15.27
CA LYS A 71 3.55 16.45 -15.68
C LYS A 71 4.37 15.42 -14.89
N ASP A 72 5.63 15.72 -14.63
CA ASP A 72 6.50 14.83 -13.83
C ASP A 72 6.02 14.76 -12.37
N ILE A 73 5.60 15.88 -11.80
CA ILE A 73 4.98 15.92 -10.46
C ILE A 73 3.68 15.12 -10.44
N TYR A 74 2.82 15.24 -11.45
CA TYR A 74 1.59 14.44 -11.54
C TYR A 74 1.87 12.93 -11.59
N ARG A 75 2.89 12.49 -12.34
CA ARG A 75 3.31 11.08 -12.35
C ARG A 75 3.74 10.60 -10.97
N VAL A 76 4.51 11.40 -10.22
CA VAL A 76 4.91 11.08 -8.85
C VAL A 76 3.68 10.95 -7.95
N CYS A 77 2.72 11.88 -8.05
CA CYS A 77 1.50 11.89 -7.27
C CYS A 77 0.59 10.69 -7.61
N SER A 78 0.48 10.35 -8.88
CA SER A 78 -0.27 9.18 -9.35
C SER A 78 0.34 7.88 -8.88
N HIS A 79 1.66 7.75 -9.00
CA HIS A 79 2.38 6.60 -8.47
C HIS A 79 2.23 6.48 -6.95
N LYS A 80 2.26 7.59 -6.20
CA LYS A 80 2.03 7.58 -4.75
C LYS A 80 0.64 7.10 -4.37
N LEU A 81 -0.37 7.56 -5.11
CA LEU A 81 -1.74 7.11 -4.92
C LEU A 81 -1.88 5.61 -5.22
N GLN A 82 -1.34 5.14 -6.35
CA GLN A 82 -1.37 3.72 -6.72
C GLN A 82 -0.66 2.83 -5.70
N LEU A 83 0.53 3.23 -5.23
CA LEU A 83 1.23 2.49 -4.19
C LEU A 83 0.41 2.41 -2.89
N THR A 84 -0.22 3.52 -2.50
CA THR A 84 -1.06 3.54 -1.29
C THR A 84 -2.26 2.62 -1.45
N LYS A 85 -2.90 2.58 -2.63
CA LYS A 85 -3.99 1.64 -2.92
C LYS A 85 -3.53 0.19 -2.78
N LEU A 86 -2.35 -0.12 -3.31
CA LEU A 86 -1.80 -1.47 -3.27
C LEU A 86 -1.46 -1.91 -1.84
N LEU A 87 -0.94 -1.01 -1.01
CA LEU A 87 -0.73 -1.27 0.42
C LEU A 87 -2.06 -1.42 1.18
N LEU A 88 -3.07 -0.60 0.86
CA LEU A 88 -4.41 -0.74 1.44
C LEU A 88 -5.09 -2.06 1.06
N MET A 89 -4.68 -2.69 -0.05
CA MET A 89 -5.12 -4.03 -0.43
C MET A 89 -4.65 -5.12 0.56
N SER A 90 -3.72 -4.82 1.47
CA SER A 90 -3.31 -5.71 2.56
C SER A 90 -4.29 -5.70 3.74
N VAL A 91 -5.16 -4.68 3.87
CA VAL A 91 -6.09 -4.53 5.01
C VAL A 91 -7.03 -5.75 5.19
N PRO A 92 -7.61 -6.34 4.12
CA PRO A 92 -8.43 -7.56 4.24
C PRO A 92 -7.68 -8.75 4.84
N PHE A 93 -6.35 -8.76 4.77
CA PHE A 93 -5.47 -9.77 5.35
C PHE A 93 -5.06 -9.42 6.80
N TYR A 94 -5.91 -8.72 7.55
CA TYR A 94 -5.61 -8.32 8.93
C TYR A 94 -5.22 -9.51 9.83
N LEU A 95 -5.81 -10.69 9.61
CA LEU A 95 -5.47 -11.92 10.35
C LEU A 95 -4.02 -12.36 10.16
N ALA A 96 -3.39 -12.04 9.03
CA ALA A 96 -1.98 -12.36 8.83
C ALA A 96 -1.10 -11.67 9.87
N TYR A 97 -1.43 -10.41 10.22
CA TYR A 97 -0.74 -9.68 11.28
C TYR A 97 -1.03 -10.27 12.66
N VAL A 98 -2.24 -10.80 12.89
CA VAL A 98 -2.62 -11.43 14.17
C VAL A 98 -1.85 -12.73 14.37
N PHE A 99 -1.91 -13.67 13.41
CA PHE A 99 -1.27 -14.98 13.56
C PHE A 99 0.23 -14.87 13.74
N ILE A 100 0.91 -14.08 12.91
CA ILE A 100 2.35 -13.88 13.06
C ILE A 100 2.69 -13.12 14.34
N GLY A 101 1.86 -12.15 14.74
CA GLY A 101 2.10 -11.34 15.93
C GLY A 101 2.04 -12.18 17.20
N PHE A 102 1.04 -13.04 17.34
CA PHE A 102 0.93 -13.95 18.48
C PHE A 102 2.04 -15.00 18.49
N ASP A 103 2.40 -15.55 17.34
CA ASP A 103 3.48 -16.53 17.29
C ASP A 103 4.84 -15.91 17.66
N VAL A 104 5.18 -14.74 17.10
CA VAL A 104 6.46 -14.08 17.38
C VAL A 104 6.53 -13.51 18.80
N LEU A 105 5.43 -12.95 19.34
CA LEU A 105 5.44 -12.29 20.66
C LEU A 105 5.20 -13.26 21.82
N VAL A 106 4.42 -14.32 21.60
CA VAL A 106 3.95 -15.22 22.66
C VAL A 106 4.42 -16.66 22.43
N GLY A 107 4.86 -17.01 21.22
CA GLY A 107 5.26 -18.38 20.86
C GLY A 107 4.08 -19.32 20.65
N ILE A 108 2.88 -18.77 20.35
CA ILE A 108 1.65 -19.54 20.23
C ILE A 108 1.04 -19.34 18.85
N ASP A 109 0.88 -20.45 18.11
CA ASP A 109 -0.03 -20.50 16.98
C ASP A 109 -1.47 -20.45 17.49
N VAL A 110 -2.15 -19.33 17.24
CA VAL A 110 -3.54 -19.11 17.68
C VAL A 110 -4.52 -19.93 16.86
N PHE A 111 -4.19 -20.30 15.62
CA PHE A 111 -5.14 -20.92 14.71
C PHE A 111 -5.71 -22.26 15.21
N PRO A 112 -4.90 -23.21 15.74
CA PRO A 112 -5.41 -24.45 16.33
C PRO A 112 -6.32 -24.24 17.56
N HIS A 113 -6.23 -23.08 18.20
CA HIS A 113 -7.01 -22.73 19.40
C HIS A 113 -8.32 -22.02 19.05
N LEU A 114 -8.59 -21.73 17.78
CA LEU A 114 -9.83 -21.11 17.33
C LEU A 114 -10.94 -22.13 17.20
N GLU A 115 -12.12 -21.79 17.71
CA GLU A 115 -13.31 -22.57 17.44
C GLU A 115 -13.77 -22.43 15.98
N GLN A 116 -14.41 -23.47 15.45
CA GLN A 116 -14.88 -23.52 14.06
C GLN A 116 -15.75 -22.31 13.68
N HIS A 117 -16.60 -21.85 14.59
CA HIS A 117 -17.48 -20.70 14.35
C HIS A 117 -16.70 -19.38 14.22
N MET A 118 -15.57 -19.25 14.94
CA MET A 118 -14.68 -18.09 14.86
C MET A 118 -13.93 -18.08 13.52
N ILE A 119 -13.44 -19.24 13.08
CA ILE A 119 -12.78 -19.39 11.77
C ILE A 119 -13.71 -18.92 10.65
N TRP A 120 -14.97 -19.35 10.68
CA TRP A 120 -15.99 -18.92 9.72
C TRP A 120 -16.24 -17.41 9.78
N PHE A 121 -16.42 -16.86 10.99
CA PHE A 121 -16.64 -15.44 11.18
C PHE A 121 -15.48 -14.61 10.63
N TYR A 122 -14.24 -14.97 10.95
CA TYR A 122 -13.07 -14.22 10.49
C TYR A 122 -12.86 -14.35 8.99
N SER A 123 -13.06 -15.54 8.41
CA SER A 123 -12.98 -15.77 6.98
C SER A 123 -14.01 -14.93 6.22
N LEU A 124 -15.26 -14.92 6.68
CA LEU A 124 -16.33 -14.12 6.09
C LEU A 124 -16.06 -12.62 6.24
N SER A 125 -15.55 -12.19 7.40
CA SER A 125 -15.19 -10.79 7.63
C SER A 125 -14.06 -10.31 6.71
N SER A 126 -13.06 -11.16 6.45
CA SER A 126 -11.95 -10.87 5.52
C SER A 126 -12.46 -10.73 4.09
N LEU A 127 -13.37 -11.61 3.66
CA LEU A 127 -13.99 -11.56 2.35
C LEU A 127 -14.85 -10.30 2.17
N LEU A 128 -15.67 -9.95 3.18
CA LEU A 128 -16.44 -8.71 3.19
C LEU A 128 -15.52 -7.49 3.12
N LEU A 129 -14.45 -7.46 3.93
CA LEU A 129 -13.46 -6.39 3.91
C LEU A 129 -12.75 -6.29 2.55
N LEU A 130 -12.49 -7.41 1.89
CA LEU A 130 -11.91 -7.42 0.55
C LEU A 130 -12.83 -6.74 -0.47
N VAL A 131 -14.13 -7.04 -0.43
CA VAL A 131 -15.13 -6.40 -1.30
C VAL A 131 -15.24 -4.90 -1.00
N VAL A 132 -15.34 -4.52 0.27
CA VAL A 132 -15.42 -3.10 0.66
C VAL A 132 -14.15 -2.35 0.27
N THR A 133 -12.98 -2.94 0.53
CA THR A 133 -11.69 -2.30 0.22
C THR A 133 -11.52 -2.16 -1.28
N THR A 134 -11.75 -3.20 -2.06
CA THR A 134 -11.62 -3.14 -3.53
C THR A 134 -12.57 -2.13 -4.16
N THR A 135 -13.82 -2.03 -3.70
CA THR A 135 -14.79 -1.04 -4.22
C THR A 135 -14.40 0.39 -3.87
N LEU A 136 -13.94 0.65 -2.64
CA LEU A 136 -13.43 1.96 -2.23
C LEU A 136 -12.18 2.35 -3.02
N LEU A 137 -11.23 1.42 -3.16
CA LEU A 137 -10.01 1.64 -3.92
C LEU A 137 -10.29 1.83 -5.42
N ALA A 138 -11.28 1.16 -5.99
CA ALA A 138 -11.70 1.40 -7.38
C ALA A 138 -12.18 2.84 -7.58
N LYS A 139 -12.91 3.40 -6.61
CA LYS A 139 -13.37 4.81 -6.64
C LYS A 139 -12.24 5.81 -6.38
N LEU A 140 -11.18 5.41 -5.70
CA LEU A 140 -10.03 6.27 -5.40
C LEU A 140 -9.13 6.48 -6.64
N HIS A 141 -9.53 7.43 -7.49
CA HIS A 141 -8.82 7.82 -8.70
C HIS A 141 -8.96 9.33 -8.96
N TYR A 142 -7.99 9.95 -9.65
CA TYR A 142 -8.04 11.39 -9.98
C TYR A 142 -9.26 11.78 -10.82
N ASN A 143 -9.78 10.86 -11.64
CA ASN A 143 -11.02 11.08 -12.40
C ASN A 143 -12.26 11.28 -11.51
N ASN A 144 -12.23 10.76 -10.28
CA ASN A 144 -13.36 10.84 -9.35
C ASN A 144 -13.16 11.94 -8.30
N ILE A 145 -12.25 12.90 -8.56
CA ILE A 145 -11.86 13.92 -7.58
C ILE A 145 -12.96 14.96 -7.28
N GLU A 146 -14.05 14.94 -8.05
CA GLU A 146 -15.27 15.70 -7.78
C GLU A 146 -15.98 15.20 -6.52
N ILE A 147 -15.80 13.93 -6.17
CA ILE A 147 -16.37 13.33 -4.97
C ILE A 147 -15.58 13.81 -3.74
N SER A 148 -16.25 14.51 -2.82
CA SER A 148 -15.62 15.17 -1.65
C SER A 148 -14.71 14.24 -0.82
N TRP A 149 -15.16 13.02 -0.52
CA TRP A 149 -14.34 12.07 0.24
C TRP A 149 -13.12 11.58 -0.55
N VAL A 150 -13.25 11.36 -1.87
CA VAL A 150 -12.13 10.96 -2.74
C VAL A 150 -11.08 12.07 -2.76
N LYS A 151 -11.51 13.32 -2.94
CA LYS A 151 -10.63 14.50 -2.91
C LYS A 151 -9.89 14.61 -1.58
N ASN A 152 -10.61 14.45 -0.46
CA ASN A 152 -10.01 14.56 0.87
C ASN A 152 -8.99 13.43 1.13
N THR A 153 -9.30 12.20 0.72
CA THR A 153 -8.36 11.06 0.84
C THR A 153 -7.12 11.26 -0.01
N ILE A 154 -7.25 11.67 -1.27
CA ILE A 154 -6.10 11.96 -2.14
C ILE A 154 -5.28 13.11 -1.55
N ARG A 155 -5.93 14.14 -0.98
CA ARG A 155 -5.28 15.26 -0.30
C ARG A 155 -4.46 14.80 0.91
N VAL A 156 -4.98 13.90 1.74
CA VAL A 156 -4.24 13.32 2.88
C VAL A 156 -3.04 12.51 2.39
N ILE A 157 -3.21 11.69 1.35
CA ILE A 157 -2.14 10.82 0.83
C ILE A 157 -1.04 11.65 0.17
N VAL A 158 -1.39 12.58 -0.72
CA VAL A 158 -0.43 13.23 -1.61
C VAL A 158 -0.02 14.61 -1.09
N GLY A 159 -0.91 15.34 -0.42
CA GLY A 159 -0.72 16.71 0.05
C GLY A 159 -1.43 17.73 -0.82
N GLU A 160 -1.98 18.78 -0.21
CA GLU A 160 -2.89 19.74 -0.85
C GLU A 160 -2.29 20.47 -2.05
N ARG A 161 -1.04 20.94 -1.93
CA ARG A 161 -0.33 21.64 -3.01
C ARG A 161 -0.14 20.76 -4.25
N LEU A 162 0.12 19.48 -4.03
CA LEU A 162 0.35 18.49 -5.08
C LEU A 162 -0.97 18.04 -5.73
N VAL A 163 -2.06 17.99 -4.97
CA VAL A 163 -3.41 17.72 -5.49
C VAL A 163 -3.88 18.83 -6.41
N ASN A 164 -3.70 20.10 -6.05
CA ASN A 164 -4.16 21.21 -6.89
C ASN A 164 -3.42 21.25 -8.25
N MET A 165 -2.11 20.97 -8.27
CA MET A 165 -1.34 20.82 -9.51
C MET A 165 -1.81 19.61 -10.33
N ALA A 166 -2.07 18.47 -9.67
CA ALA A 166 -2.57 17.27 -10.33
C ALA A 166 -3.96 17.50 -10.97
N GLN A 167 -4.85 18.22 -10.28
CA GLN A 167 -6.17 18.59 -10.79
C GLN A 167 -6.08 19.50 -12.03
N PHE A 168 -5.20 20.50 -11.99
CA PHE A 168 -5.01 21.40 -13.13
C PHE A 168 -4.58 20.65 -14.39
N ILE A 169 -3.62 19.73 -14.28
CA ILE A 169 -3.18 18.93 -15.43
C ILE A 169 -4.27 17.98 -15.91
N ASN A 170 -4.96 17.29 -14.98
CA ASN A 170 -6.03 16.37 -15.34
C ASN A 170 -7.14 17.09 -16.13
N ASN A 171 -7.48 18.32 -15.74
CA ASN A 171 -8.47 19.14 -16.44
C ASN A 171 -7.98 19.53 -17.86
N ILE A 172 -6.72 19.91 -18.01
CA ILE A 172 -6.14 20.23 -19.34
C ILE A 172 -6.16 19.01 -20.26
N GLU A 173 -5.86 17.83 -19.73
CA GLU A 173 -5.81 16.58 -20.50
C GLU A 173 -7.21 16.04 -20.82
N SER A 174 -8.19 16.24 -19.93
CA SER A 174 -9.60 15.88 -20.18
C SER A 174 -10.29 16.81 -21.17
N THR A 175 -9.89 18.09 -21.23
CA THR A 175 -10.47 19.08 -22.18
C THR A 175 -9.85 18.99 -23.57
N ASN A 176 -8.67 18.39 -23.73
CA ASN A 176 -8.03 18.13 -25.02
C ASN A 176 -8.38 16.75 -25.63
N ARG A 177 -9.39 16.06 -25.09
CA ARG A 177 -10.01 14.85 -25.64
C ARG A 177 -11.41 15.15 -26.11
#